data_AF-A0A2M8KV80-F1
#
_entry.id   AF-A0A2M8KV80-F1
#
_cell.length_a   1.000
_cell.length_b   1.000
_cell.length_c   1.000
_cell.angle_alpha   90.00
_cell.angle_beta   90.00
_cell.angle_gamma   90.00
#
_symmetry.space_group_name_H-M   'P 1'
#
loop_
_entity.id
_entity.type
_entity.pdbx_description
1 polymer ?
#
loop_
_entity_poly.entity_id
_entity_poly.type
_entity_poly.pdbx_seq_one_letter_code
_entity_poly.pdbx_strand_id
1 'polypeptide(L)'
;MNTQKRHNGFTLMEIMITFIIMIVLASIFPLANYMGRLQFLTDTKKKADLKELRNVIEVFYRQKARYPSLDELGYWNNGIIAYVCGDKYIDSSIRSFAHVLPCSPADDTGNPYIYFPYNNQQDFVFFVNLDERTDPAIESVGCSGGCSYFTSPTELSSTFYNYAVYSSLDYMRSTTYCPTDSSFYCVSDSCALCSDADANCQSKRQVFCVPEWCNATTCN
;
A
#
# COMPACT_ATOMS: atom_id res chain seq x y z
N MET A 1 -43.58 65.36 -17.80
CA MET A 1 -43.50 64.34 -18.87
C MET A 1 -42.97 63.06 -18.24
N ASN A 2 -43.79 62.01 -18.13
CA ASN A 2 -43.43 60.80 -17.38
C ASN A 2 -43.11 59.67 -18.38
N THR A 3 -41.83 59.38 -18.59
CA THR A 3 -41.37 58.34 -19.49
C THR A 3 -41.46 56.98 -18.78
N GLN A 4 -42.50 56.20 -19.06
CA GLN A 4 -42.57 54.81 -18.61
C GLN A 4 -41.48 53.99 -19.33
N LYS A 5 -40.49 53.52 -18.55
CA LYS A 5 -39.54 52.48 -18.99
C LYS A 5 -40.32 51.19 -19.25
N ARG A 6 -40.26 50.68 -20.48
CA ARG A 6 -40.76 49.34 -20.80
C ARG A 6 -39.85 48.31 -20.12
N HIS A 7 -40.40 47.55 -19.19
CA HIS A 7 -39.77 46.34 -18.68
C HIS A 7 -39.97 45.24 -19.72
N ASN A 8 -38.89 44.87 -20.41
CA ASN A 8 -38.88 43.67 -21.25
C ASN A 8 -38.74 42.46 -20.32
N GLY A 9 -39.85 41.75 -20.09
CA GLY A 9 -39.85 40.47 -19.39
C GLY A 9 -39.39 39.33 -20.31
N PHE A 10 -38.74 38.33 -19.74
CA PHE A 10 -38.37 37.10 -20.43
C PHE A 10 -39.59 36.44 -21.07
N THR A 11 -39.44 35.95 -22.31
CA THR A 11 -40.52 35.25 -23.00
C THR A 11 -40.62 33.80 -22.52
N LEU A 12 -41.82 33.21 -22.56
CA LEU A 12 -42.02 31.80 -22.17
C LEU A 12 -41.16 30.84 -23.01
N MET A 13 -40.96 31.16 -24.29
CA MET A 13 -40.10 30.40 -25.20
C MET A 13 -38.64 30.43 -24.76
N GLU A 14 -38.16 31.58 -24.28
CA GLU A 14 -36.78 31.75 -23.83
C GLU A 14 -36.49 30.89 -22.60
N ILE A 15 -37.41 30.87 -21.63
CA ILE A 15 -37.29 30.02 -20.44
C ILE A 15 -37.29 28.53 -20.83
N MET A 16 -38.13 28.13 -21.79
CA MET A 16 -38.19 26.75 -22.27
C MET A 16 -36.87 26.28 -22.90
N ILE A 17 -36.28 27.10 -23.78
CA ILE A 17 -35.02 26.77 -24.44
C ILE A 17 -33.88 26.71 -23.42
N THR A 18 -33.80 27.65 -22.48
CA THR A 18 -32.78 27.59 -21.42
C THR A 18 -32.90 26.35 -20.55
N PHE A 19 -34.12 25.90 -20.21
CA PHE A 19 -34.27 24.70 -19.38
C PHE A 19 -33.84 23.43 -20.12
N ILE A 20 -34.11 23.35 -21.42
CA ILE A 20 -33.63 22.25 -22.28
C ILE A 20 -32.09 22.23 -22.31
N ILE A 21 -31.46 23.39 -22.50
CA ILE A 21 -30.01 23.50 -22.49
C ILE A 21 -29.44 23.10 -21.12
N MET A 22 -30.07 23.52 -20.03
CA MET A 22 -29.65 23.15 -18.67
C MET A 22 -29.74 21.63 -18.43
N ILE A 23 -30.80 20.96 -18.90
CA ILE A 23 -30.93 19.50 -18.79
C ILE A 23 -29.83 18.79 -19.58
N VAL A 24 -29.56 19.25 -20.81
CA VAL A 24 -28.53 18.64 -21.68
C VAL A 24 -27.12 18.85 -21.10
N LEU A 25 -26.82 20.04 -20.58
CA LEU A 25 -25.52 20.28 -19.94
C LEU A 25 -25.38 19.48 -18.64
N ALA A 26 -26.44 19.38 -17.83
CA ALA A 26 -26.43 18.59 -16.61
C ALA A 26 -26.24 17.09 -16.87
N SER A 27 -26.70 16.57 -18.01
CA SER A 27 -26.49 15.16 -18.38
C SER A 27 -25.09 14.85 -18.93
N ILE A 28 -24.41 15.85 -19.52
CA ILE A 28 -23.07 15.70 -20.12
C ILE A 28 -21.94 15.92 -19.10
N PHE A 29 -22.21 16.48 -17.92
CA PHE A 29 -21.24 16.56 -16.83
C PHE A 29 -21.44 15.40 -15.84
N PRO A 30 -20.93 14.18 -16.13
CA PRO A 30 -20.83 13.18 -15.10
C PRO A 30 -19.80 13.70 -14.08
N LEU A 31 -20.25 13.90 -12.84
CA LEU A 31 -19.39 14.06 -11.65
C LEU A 31 -18.50 12.82 -11.38
N ALA A 32 -18.37 11.91 -12.35
CA ALA A 32 -18.04 10.50 -12.14
C ALA A 32 -16.56 10.20 -11.88
N ASN A 33 -15.64 11.17 -11.93
CA ASN A 33 -14.20 10.88 -11.82
C ASN A 33 -13.43 11.75 -10.82
N TYR A 34 -14.11 12.42 -9.88
CA TYR A 34 -13.41 13.11 -8.80
C TYR A 34 -12.72 12.11 -7.85
N MET A 35 -13.39 11.00 -7.53
CA MET A 35 -12.88 10.03 -6.56
C MET A 35 -11.63 9.27 -7.04
N GLY A 36 -11.59 8.86 -8.30
CA GLY A 36 -10.42 8.16 -8.86
C GLY A 36 -9.14 9.02 -8.91
N ARG A 37 -9.27 10.33 -9.11
CA ARG A 37 -8.11 11.25 -9.07
C ARG A 37 -7.55 11.42 -7.66
N LEU A 38 -8.41 11.38 -6.64
CA LEU A 38 -7.96 11.46 -5.25
C LEU A 38 -7.19 10.22 -4.84
N GLN A 39 -7.64 9.02 -5.23
CA GLN A 39 -6.96 7.75 -4.96
C GLN A 39 -5.56 7.71 -5.60
N PHE A 40 -5.42 8.18 -6.84
CA PHE A 40 -4.12 8.25 -7.49
C PHE A 40 -3.14 9.18 -6.75
N LEU A 41 -3.62 10.32 -6.25
CA LEU A 41 -2.78 11.26 -5.50
C LEU A 41 -2.33 10.67 -4.15
N THR A 42 -3.22 9.98 -3.44
CA THR A 42 -2.87 9.30 -2.17
C THR A 42 -1.86 8.18 -2.40
N ASP A 43 -2.04 7.37 -3.44
CA ASP A 43 -1.11 6.29 -3.74
C ASP A 43 0.25 6.79 -4.23
N THR A 44 0.28 7.87 -5.01
CA THR A 44 1.52 8.55 -5.39
C THR A 44 2.25 9.05 -4.14
N LYS A 45 1.52 9.63 -3.19
CA LYS A 45 2.08 10.08 -1.91
C LYS A 45 2.62 8.89 -1.09
N LYS A 46 1.85 7.82 -0.89
CA LYS A 46 2.31 6.60 -0.19
C LYS A 46 3.61 6.07 -0.79
N LYS A 47 3.71 5.95 -2.11
CA LYS A 47 4.92 5.49 -2.80
C LYS A 47 6.13 6.41 -2.57
N ALA A 48 5.92 7.73 -2.59
CA ALA A 48 6.99 8.69 -2.32
C ALA A 48 7.44 8.63 -0.85
N ASP A 49 6.48 8.56 0.07
CA ASP A 49 6.69 8.50 1.51
C ASP A 49 7.50 7.25 1.92
N LEU A 50 7.20 6.06 1.37
CA LEU A 50 8.01 4.85 1.62
C LEU A 50 9.46 4.96 1.09
N LYS A 51 9.67 5.65 -0.04
CA LYS A 51 11.02 5.87 -0.58
C LYS A 51 11.82 6.83 0.31
N GLU A 52 11.17 7.86 0.84
CA GLU A 52 11.78 8.76 1.80
C GLU A 52 12.13 8.03 3.10
N LEU A 53 11.21 7.22 3.64
CA LEU A 53 11.46 6.38 4.82
C LEU A 53 12.69 5.47 4.61
N ARG A 54 12.78 4.81 3.45
CA ARG A 54 13.97 4.03 3.08
C ARG A 54 15.24 4.88 3.18
N ASN A 55 15.26 6.04 2.55
CA ASN A 55 16.45 6.89 2.55
C ASN A 55 16.89 7.27 3.97
N VAL A 56 15.95 7.59 4.86
CA VAL A 56 16.23 7.93 6.26
C VAL A 56 16.89 6.76 6.98
N ILE A 57 16.31 5.55 6.91
CA ILE A 57 16.85 4.39 7.62
C ILE A 57 18.15 3.86 7.00
N GLU A 58 18.41 4.12 5.73
CA GLU A 58 19.69 3.83 5.05
C GLU A 58 20.80 4.78 5.55
N VAL A 59 20.48 6.04 5.88
CA VAL A 59 21.42 6.92 6.59
C VAL A 59 21.66 6.41 8.01
N PHE A 60 20.63 5.95 8.71
CA PHE A 60 20.75 5.34 10.04
C PHE A 60 21.68 4.12 9.99
N TYR A 61 21.51 3.22 9.02
CA TYR A 61 22.36 2.04 8.83
C TYR A 61 23.82 2.42 8.66
N ARG A 62 24.13 3.45 7.85
CA ARG A 62 25.51 3.93 7.66
C ARG A 62 26.21 4.39 8.93
N GLN A 63 25.45 4.83 9.95
CA GLN A 63 26.02 5.27 11.23
C GLN A 63 26.00 4.21 12.33
N LYS A 64 24.98 3.33 12.32
CA LYS A 64 24.75 2.36 13.39
C LYS A 64 25.10 0.93 13.01
N ALA A 65 25.44 0.66 11.74
CA ALA A 65 25.69 -0.66 11.16
C ALA A 65 24.53 -1.66 11.35
N ARG A 66 23.32 -1.13 11.54
CA ARG A 66 22.05 -1.86 11.68
C ARG A 66 20.90 -0.93 11.30
N TYR A 67 19.79 -1.51 10.89
CA TYR A 67 18.53 -0.78 10.77
C TYR A 67 17.91 -0.52 12.16
N PRO A 68 16.99 0.45 12.27
CA PRO A 68 16.31 0.74 13.52
C PRO A 68 15.59 -0.48 14.11
N SER A 69 15.52 -0.53 15.43
CA SER A 69 14.61 -1.45 16.12
C SER A 69 13.16 -0.94 16.02
N LEU A 70 12.21 -1.80 16.42
CA LEU A 70 10.79 -1.47 16.40
C LEU A 70 10.44 -0.26 17.27
N ASP A 71 11.11 -0.11 18.42
CA ASP A 71 10.92 1.02 19.34
C ASP A 71 11.59 2.30 18.84
N GLU A 72 12.64 2.19 18.02
CA GLU A 72 13.33 3.38 17.50
C GLU A 72 12.58 4.06 16.36
N LEU A 73 11.85 3.28 15.55
CA LEU A 73 11.15 3.80 14.37
C LEU A 73 9.63 3.88 14.55
N GLY A 74 9.05 2.99 15.35
CA GLY A 74 7.61 2.88 15.53
C GLY A 74 7.05 3.81 16.59
N TYR A 75 5.79 4.21 16.42
CA TYR A 75 4.96 4.75 17.51
C TYR A 75 4.16 3.66 18.23
N TRP A 76 3.97 2.53 17.55
CA TRP A 76 3.34 1.33 18.06
C TRP A 76 4.06 0.12 17.48
N ASN A 77 4.23 -0.94 18.27
CA ASN A 77 4.78 -2.20 17.81
C ASN A 77 4.22 -3.38 18.61
N ASN A 78 4.40 -4.59 18.10
CA ASN A 78 4.00 -5.84 18.76
C ASN A 78 5.17 -6.82 18.93
N GLY A 79 6.41 -6.34 18.88
CA GLY A 79 7.62 -7.17 18.92
C GLY A 79 8.02 -7.82 17.58
N ILE A 80 7.20 -7.71 16.53
CA ILE A 80 7.51 -8.23 15.18
C ILE A 80 7.51 -7.09 14.15
N ILE A 81 6.44 -6.29 14.15
CA ILE A 81 6.27 -5.13 13.27
C ILE A 81 6.06 -3.85 14.06
N ALA A 82 6.30 -2.71 13.42
CA ALA A 82 6.05 -1.38 13.95
C ALA A 82 5.21 -0.54 12.97
N TYR A 83 4.41 0.37 13.51
CA TYR A 83 3.69 1.38 12.74
C TYR A 83 4.48 2.68 12.75
N VAL A 84 4.67 3.28 11.58
CA VAL A 84 5.53 4.46 11.38
C VAL A 84 4.68 5.65 10.96
N CYS A 85 4.85 6.76 11.68
CA CYS A 85 4.28 8.05 11.33
C CYS A 85 5.00 9.17 12.08
N GLY A 86 5.48 10.18 11.35
CA GLY A 86 5.59 11.54 11.86
C GLY A 86 6.60 11.71 12.97
N ASP A 87 6.21 12.52 13.95
CA ASP A 87 6.90 12.81 15.19
C ASP A 87 6.55 11.84 16.32
N LYS A 88 5.77 10.79 16.03
CA LYS A 88 5.19 9.89 17.03
C LYS A 88 6.10 8.74 17.46
N TYR A 89 7.38 8.72 17.09
CA TYR A 89 8.29 7.64 17.49
C TYR A 89 8.47 7.52 19.00
N ILE A 90 8.70 6.29 19.47
CA ILE A 90 8.91 5.98 20.89
C ILE A 90 10.31 6.45 21.36
N ASP A 91 11.33 6.42 20.48
CA ASP A 91 12.71 6.84 20.78
C ASP A 91 13.18 8.02 19.92
N SER A 92 13.91 8.95 20.55
CA SER A 92 14.56 10.10 19.91
C SER A 92 15.74 9.77 18.97
N SER A 93 16.21 8.52 18.89
CA SER A 93 17.41 8.16 18.12
C SER A 93 17.31 8.41 16.61
N ILE A 94 16.09 8.48 16.06
CA ILE A 94 15.83 8.82 14.65
C ILE A 94 15.77 10.34 14.40
N ARG A 95 15.55 11.16 15.43
CA ARG A 95 15.46 12.63 15.30
C ARG A 95 16.71 13.26 14.67
N SER A 96 17.89 12.66 14.88
CA SER A 96 19.13 13.16 14.29
C SER A 96 19.24 12.92 12.77
N PHE A 97 18.37 12.08 12.22
CA PHE A 97 18.38 11.67 10.81
C PHE A 97 17.20 12.23 10.03
N ALA A 98 16.05 12.39 10.67
CA ALA A 98 14.87 13.02 10.10
C ALA A 98 14.13 13.84 11.17
N HIS A 99 13.75 15.08 10.81
CA HIS A 99 12.95 15.93 11.69
C HIS A 99 11.51 15.43 11.83
N VAL A 100 10.93 14.93 10.74
CA VAL A 100 9.57 14.38 10.67
C VAL A 100 9.59 13.21 9.69
N LEU A 101 9.06 12.06 10.09
CA LEU A 101 8.86 10.94 9.19
C LEU A 101 7.54 11.10 8.41
N PRO A 102 7.45 10.63 7.17
CA PRO A 102 6.17 10.59 6.47
C PRO A 102 5.10 9.79 7.24
N CYS A 103 3.85 10.24 7.15
CA CYS A 103 2.67 9.53 7.67
C CYS A 103 1.72 9.19 6.54
N SER A 104 1.01 8.06 6.69
CA SER A 104 -0.04 7.70 5.75
C SER A 104 -1.14 8.77 5.71
N PRO A 105 -1.67 9.12 4.53
CA PRO A 105 -2.76 10.09 4.40
C PRO A 105 -4.09 9.61 4.99
N ALA A 106 -4.26 8.28 5.09
CA ALA A 106 -5.33 7.68 5.87
C ALA A 106 -4.81 7.58 7.31
N ASP A 107 -5.60 8.06 8.27
CA ASP A 107 -5.25 8.10 9.70
C ASP A 107 -4.49 6.85 10.19
N ASP A 108 -3.72 7.01 11.26
CA ASP A 108 -2.84 6.00 11.88
C ASP A 108 -3.42 4.58 11.99
N THR A 109 -4.75 4.42 12.04
CA THR A 109 -5.45 3.13 12.15
C THR A 109 -6.01 2.57 10.83
N GLY A 110 -6.12 3.38 9.78
CA GLY A 110 -6.78 2.98 8.53
C GLY A 110 -5.85 2.25 7.55
N ASN A 111 -4.61 2.72 7.43
CA ASN A 111 -3.59 2.14 6.54
C ASN A 111 -2.19 2.66 6.89
N PRO A 112 -1.65 2.34 8.09
CA PRO A 112 -0.35 2.83 8.53
C PRO A 112 0.79 2.26 7.67
N TYR A 113 1.92 2.97 7.67
CA TYR A 113 3.16 2.41 7.15
C TYR A 113 3.71 1.40 8.12
N ILE A 114 3.91 0.18 7.64
CA ILE A 114 4.36 -0.94 8.46
C ILE A 114 5.84 -1.13 8.24
N TYR A 115 6.59 -1.23 9.33
CA TYR A 115 8.00 -1.55 9.33
C TYR A 115 8.23 -2.96 9.89
N PHE A 116 9.04 -3.74 9.19
CA PHE A 116 9.44 -5.08 9.59
C PHE A 116 10.97 -5.23 9.44
N PRO A 117 11.73 -5.16 10.54
CA PRO A 117 13.14 -5.51 10.55
C PRO A 117 13.32 -7.03 10.58
N TYR A 118 14.27 -7.55 9.81
CA TYR A 118 14.59 -8.98 9.81
C TYR A 118 16.11 -9.20 9.80
N ASN A 119 16.52 -10.47 9.88
CA ASN A 119 17.94 -10.86 9.87
C ASN A 119 18.74 -10.09 10.95
N ASN A 120 18.22 -10.02 12.17
CA ASN A 120 18.82 -9.27 13.28
C ASN A 120 19.09 -7.78 12.94
N GLN A 121 18.11 -7.11 12.30
CA GLN A 121 18.19 -5.70 11.88
C GLN A 121 19.26 -5.44 10.81
N GLN A 122 19.68 -6.46 10.06
CA GLN A 122 20.54 -6.29 8.89
C GLN A 122 19.73 -6.00 7.62
N ASP A 123 18.43 -6.22 7.67
CA ASP A 123 17.53 -5.95 6.56
C ASP A 123 16.16 -5.46 7.05
N PHE A 124 15.38 -4.89 6.13
CA PHE A 124 14.03 -4.41 6.43
C PHE A 124 13.08 -4.54 5.25
N VAL A 125 11.79 -4.48 5.59
CA VAL A 125 10.70 -4.27 4.64
C VAL A 125 9.73 -3.22 5.19
N PHE A 126 9.31 -2.28 4.34
CA PHE A 126 8.15 -1.44 4.57
C PHE A 126 6.96 -1.95 3.76
N PHE A 127 5.78 -1.97 4.37
CA PHE A 127 4.54 -2.35 3.69
C PHE A 127 3.48 -1.25 3.76
N VAL A 128 2.63 -1.20 2.73
CA VAL A 128 1.43 -0.36 2.67
C VAL A 128 0.42 -0.95 1.68
N ASN A 129 -0.86 -0.59 1.82
CA ASN A 129 -1.85 -0.84 0.78
C ASN A 129 -2.08 0.39 -0.11
N LEU A 130 -1.87 0.24 -1.41
CA LEU A 130 -2.34 1.17 -2.43
C LEU A 130 -3.83 0.91 -2.69
N ASP A 131 -4.57 1.99 -2.92
CA ASP A 131 -6.00 1.93 -3.20
C ASP A 131 -6.24 1.40 -4.63
N GLU A 132 -5.37 1.79 -5.57
CA GLU A 132 -5.35 1.29 -6.94
C GLU A 132 -4.64 -0.07 -7.03
N ARG A 133 -5.43 -1.14 -7.11
CA ARG A 133 -4.92 -2.52 -7.16
C ARG A 133 -4.28 -2.90 -8.50
N THR A 134 -4.52 -2.13 -9.56
CA THR A 134 -3.94 -2.38 -10.88
C THR A 134 -2.71 -1.51 -11.16
N ASP A 135 -2.17 -0.83 -10.14
CA ASP A 135 -0.96 -0.02 -10.29
C ASP A 135 0.24 -0.90 -10.69
N PRO A 136 0.92 -0.63 -11.81
CA PRO A 136 2.06 -1.44 -12.26
C PRO A 136 3.23 -1.42 -11.27
N ALA A 137 3.27 -0.46 -10.34
CA ALA A 137 4.25 -0.45 -9.26
C ALA A 137 4.12 -1.69 -8.37
N ILE A 138 2.92 -2.22 -8.16
CA ILE A 138 2.63 -3.44 -7.37
C ILE A 138 3.38 -4.64 -7.99
N GLU A 139 3.26 -4.82 -9.30
CA GLU A 139 3.94 -5.89 -10.03
C GLU A 139 5.46 -5.68 -10.05
N SER A 140 5.92 -4.44 -10.21
CA SER A 140 7.37 -4.14 -10.22
C SER A 140 8.05 -4.44 -8.89
N VAL A 141 7.34 -4.29 -7.78
CA VAL A 141 7.81 -4.67 -6.45
C VAL A 141 7.41 -6.10 -6.10
N GLY A 142 6.76 -6.80 -7.04
CA GLY A 142 6.22 -8.17 -7.09
C GLY A 142 5.13 -8.54 -6.08
N CYS A 143 4.51 -7.57 -5.42
CA CYS A 143 3.44 -7.82 -4.44
C CYS A 143 2.09 -8.11 -5.13
N SER A 144 2.07 -8.59 -6.39
CA SER A 144 0.88 -8.70 -7.24
C SER A 144 -0.23 -9.57 -6.65
N GLY A 145 0.09 -10.53 -5.79
CA GLY A 145 -0.94 -11.25 -5.02
C GLY A 145 -0.74 -11.22 -3.51
N GLY A 146 0.05 -10.26 -3.02
CA GLY A 146 0.23 -10.03 -1.61
C GLY A 146 1.68 -10.14 -1.14
N CYS A 147 2.03 -9.21 -0.29
CA CYS A 147 3.22 -9.16 0.53
C CYS A 147 2.79 -9.35 1.99
N SER A 148 3.55 -10.11 2.77
CA SER A 148 3.30 -10.31 4.19
C SER A 148 4.64 -10.47 4.94
N TYR A 149 4.56 -10.57 6.26
CA TYR A 149 5.68 -10.76 7.16
C TYR A 149 5.48 -12.03 8.01
N PHE A 150 6.58 -12.62 8.50
CA PHE A 150 6.57 -13.80 9.35
C PHE A 150 6.28 -13.40 10.80
N THR A 151 5.39 -14.13 11.46
CA THR A 151 5.11 -13.97 12.91
C THR A 151 5.97 -14.89 13.76
N SER A 152 6.41 -16.00 13.17
CA SER A 152 7.38 -16.93 13.74
C SER A 152 8.24 -17.49 12.61
N PRO A 153 9.35 -18.18 12.91
CA PRO A 153 10.20 -18.74 11.86
C PRO A 153 9.45 -19.62 10.86
N THR A 154 8.32 -20.20 11.24
CA THR A 154 7.54 -21.12 10.38
C THR A 154 6.15 -20.60 10.01
N GLU A 155 5.74 -19.42 10.48
CA GLU A 155 4.37 -18.92 10.29
C GLU A 155 4.36 -17.53 9.67
N LEU A 156 3.50 -17.37 8.65
CA LEU A 156 3.25 -16.11 7.98
C LEU A 156 2.03 -15.41 8.58
N SER A 157 2.07 -14.08 8.68
CA SER A 157 0.92 -13.28 9.08
C SER A 157 -0.23 -13.43 8.08
N SER A 158 -1.46 -13.50 8.59
CA SER A 158 -2.69 -13.45 7.80
C SER A 158 -3.00 -12.05 7.24
N THR A 159 -2.14 -11.07 7.51
CA THR A 159 -2.28 -9.69 7.04
C THR A 159 -1.46 -9.50 5.76
N PHE A 160 -2.11 -9.01 4.70
CA PHE A 160 -1.48 -8.85 3.39
C PHE A 160 -1.46 -7.40 2.94
N TYR A 161 -0.41 -7.06 2.20
CA TYR A 161 -0.15 -5.74 1.63
C TYR A 161 0.08 -5.87 0.12
N ASN A 162 -0.33 -4.88 -0.67
CA ASN A 162 -0.09 -4.91 -2.12
C ASN A 162 1.12 -4.07 -2.56
N TYR A 163 1.83 -3.40 -1.66
CA TYR A 163 3.03 -2.66 -2.00
C TYR A 163 4.08 -2.72 -0.90
N ALA A 164 5.35 -2.83 -1.29
CA ALA A 164 6.46 -2.90 -0.36
C ALA A 164 7.71 -2.21 -0.89
N VAL A 165 8.56 -1.76 0.04
CA VAL A 165 9.92 -1.26 -0.21
C VAL A 165 10.87 -1.92 0.76
N TYR A 166 11.94 -2.55 0.27
CA TYR A 166 12.84 -3.40 1.06
C TYR A 166 14.32 -3.12 0.78
N SER A 167 15.20 -3.53 1.70
CA SER A 167 16.67 -3.49 1.54
C SER A 167 17.15 -4.54 0.55
N SER A 168 16.75 -5.78 0.78
CA SER A 168 17.08 -6.94 -0.02
C SER A 168 15.88 -7.90 -0.07
N LEU A 169 15.92 -8.77 -1.07
CA LEU A 169 14.94 -9.84 -1.24
C LEU A 169 15.34 -11.10 -0.46
N ASP A 170 16.40 -11.09 0.34
CA ASP A 170 16.96 -12.31 0.93
C ASP A 170 16.06 -12.89 2.05
N TYR A 171 15.24 -12.07 2.71
CA TYR A 171 14.10 -12.54 3.50
C TYR A 171 13.16 -13.45 2.71
N MET A 172 13.03 -13.15 1.42
CA MET A 172 12.28 -13.94 0.45
C MET A 172 13.15 -15.01 -0.22
N ARG A 173 14.36 -15.33 0.26
CA ARG A 173 15.22 -16.42 -0.30
C ARG A 173 15.73 -17.43 0.73
N SER A 174 15.45 -17.24 2.02
CA SER A 174 15.73 -18.27 3.05
C SER A 174 14.96 -19.58 2.82
N THR A 175 15.66 -20.58 2.28
CA THR A 175 15.19 -21.96 2.03
C THR A 175 14.93 -22.79 3.29
N THR A 176 15.07 -22.20 4.48
CA THR A 176 14.96 -22.91 5.78
C THR A 176 13.53 -22.90 6.34
N TYR A 177 12.62 -22.13 5.75
CA TYR A 177 11.34 -21.78 6.35
C TYR A 177 10.13 -22.13 5.46
N CYS A 178 10.13 -23.33 4.89
CA CYS A 178 8.88 -23.89 4.36
C CYS A 178 8.04 -24.40 5.54
N PRO A 179 6.84 -23.86 5.80
CA PRO A 179 5.85 -24.63 6.52
C PRO A 179 5.56 -25.87 5.67
N THR A 180 5.58 -27.05 6.28
CA THR A 180 5.14 -28.31 5.65
C THR A 180 3.62 -28.34 5.44
N ASP A 181 2.93 -27.21 5.58
CA ASP A 181 1.50 -27.10 5.37
C ASP A 181 1.17 -27.11 3.89
N SER A 182 0.12 -27.86 3.56
CA SER A 182 -0.42 -28.10 2.22
C SER A 182 -0.97 -26.85 1.51
N SER A 183 -0.70 -25.64 1.98
CA SER A 183 -1.39 -24.41 1.54
C SER A 183 -0.58 -23.53 0.57
N PHE A 184 0.65 -23.92 0.22
CA PHE A 184 1.53 -23.19 -0.71
C PHE A 184 1.72 -23.96 -2.03
N TYR A 185 1.41 -23.32 -3.16
CA TYR A 185 1.47 -23.97 -4.49
C TYR A 185 2.15 -23.08 -5.51
N CYS A 186 2.80 -23.70 -6.49
CA CYS A 186 3.50 -23.00 -7.55
C CYS A 186 2.56 -22.48 -8.63
N VAL A 187 2.77 -21.25 -9.09
CA VAL A 187 2.14 -20.66 -10.27
C VAL A 187 3.25 -20.11 -11.17
N SER A 188 3.58 -20.89 -12.21
CA SER A 188 4.60 -20.63 -13.25
C SER A 188 6.00 -20.27 -12.72
N ASP A 189 6.18 -19.03 -12.23
CA ASP A 189 7.45 -18.44 -11.77
C ASP A 189 7.31 -17.78 -10.37
N SER A 190 6.27 -18.13 -9.61
CA SER A 190 5.94 -17.57 -8.28
C SER A 190 5.24 -18.63 -7.41
N CYS A 191 5.31 -18.59 -6.07
CA CYS A 191 4.32 -19.34 -5.27
C CYS A 191 3.08 -18.49 -4.99
N ALA A 192 1.97 -19.17 -4.69
CA ALA A 192 0.75 -18.60 -4.20
C ALA A 192 0.34 -19.31 -2.90
N LEU A 193 -0.28 -18.57 -1.99
CA LEU A 193 -0.94 -19.08 -0.80
C LEU A 193 -2.40 -19.32 -1.13
N CYS A 194 -2.87 -20.56 -1.00
CA CYS A 194 -4.30 -20.88 -1.09
C CYS A 194 -4.88 -20.74 0.32
N SER A 195 -5.94 -19.94 0.48
CA SER A 195 -6.67 -19.93 1.74
C SER A 195 -7.39 -21.26 1.92
N ASP A 196 -7.42 -21.81 3.14
CA ASP A 196 -8.06 -23.09 3.49
C ASP A 196 -9.53 -23.23 3.06
N ALA A 197 -10.19 -22.13 2.71
CA ALA A 197 -11.55 -22.10 2.18
C ALA A 197 -11.67 -22.61 0.72
N ASP A 198 -10.56 -22.83 0.02
CA ASP A 198 -10.56 -23.10 -1.42
C ASP A 198 -9.73 -24.35 -1.73
N ALA A 199 -10.32 -25.54 -1.54
CA ALA A 199 -9.69 -26.84 -1.76
C ALA A 199 -9.14 -27.05 -3.19
N ASN A 200 -9.55 -26.21 -4.15
CA ASN A 200 -9.11 -26.21 -5.54
C ASN A 200 -8.33 -24.95 -5.94
N CYS A 201 -7.98 -24.09 -4.98
CA CYS A 201 -7.23 -22.85 -5.17
C CYS A 201 -7.74 -21.95 -6.32
N GLN A 202 -9.06 -21.73 -6.39
CA GLN A 202 -9.65 -20.86 -7.41
C GLN A 202 -9.48 -19.37 -7.08
N SER A 203 -9.30 -19.03 -5.79
CA SER A 203 -9.03 -17.69 -5.28
C SER A 203 -7.53 -17.50 -4.97
N LYS A 204 -6.70 -17.34 -6.00
CA LYS A 204 -5.25 -17.19 -5.85
C LYS A 204 -4.90 -15.86 -5.16
N ARG A 205 -4.27 -15.90 -3.98
CA ARG A 205 -3.47 -14.77 -3.47
C ARG A 205 -2.00 -15.12 -3.69
N GLN A 206 -1.39 -14.51 -4.72
CA GLN A 206 0.05 -14.70 -5.01
C GLN A 206 0.90 -14.05 -3.92
N VAL A 207 1.12 -14.77 -2.84
CA VAL A 207 2.08 -14.33 -1.84
C VAL A 207 3.46 -14.58 -2.40
N PHE A 208 4.27 -13.53 -2.45
CA PHE A 208 5.64 -13.63 -2.91
C PHE A 208 6.37 -14.84 -2.37
N CYS A 209 6.80 -15.68 -3.30
CA CYS A 209 7.73 -16.74 -3.05
C CYS A 209 8.54 -16.92 -4.33
N VAL A 210 9.85 -17.09 -4.21
CA VAL A 210 10.70 -17.46 -5.35
C VAL A 210 10.34 -18.86 -5.84
N PRO A 211 10.54 -19.16 -7.14
CA PRO A 211 10.21 -20.46 -7.75
C PRO A 211 10.79 -21.68 -7.02
N GLU A 212 11.94 -21.53 -6.36
CA GLU A 212 12.66 -22.59 -5.64
C GLU A 212 11.94 -23.04 -4.35
N TRP A 213 10.87 -22.35 -3.94
CA TRP A 213 10.12 -22.58 -2.70
C TRP A 213 8.82 -23.34 -2.89
N CYS A 214 8.46 -23.63 -4.13
CA CYS A 214 7.30 -24.43 -4.43
C CYS A 214 7.56 -25.91 -4.16
N ASN A 215 6.58 -26.61 -3.56
CA ASN A 215 6.59 -28.06 -3.58
C ASN A 215 6.35 -28.56 -5.03
N ALA A 216 7.44 -28.94 -5.71
CA ALA A 216 7.45 -29.41 -7.09
C ALA A 216 6.52 -30.61 -7.36
N THR A 217 6.08 -31.34 -6.32
CA THR A 217 5.18 -32.50 -6.47
C THR A 217 3.72 -32.15 -6.78
N THR A 218 3.34 -30.86 -6.71
CA THR A 218 2.00 -30.39 -7.13
C THR A 218 2.03 -29.60 -8.45
N CYS A 219 3.19 -29.54 -9.11
CA CYS A 219 3.34 -28.96 -10.45
C CYS A 219 3.08 -30.01 -11.54
N ASN A 220 1.84 -30.52 -11.60
CA ASN A 220 1.27 -31.21 -12.77
C ASN A 220 -0.25 -31.06 -12.78
#